data_AF-A0A7X7BXN4-F1
#
_entry.id   AF-A0A7X7BXN4-F1
#
_cell.length_a   1.000
_cell.length_b   1.000
_cell.length_c   1.000
_cell.angle_alpha   90.00
_cell.angle_beta   90.00
_cell.angle_gamma   90.00
#
_symmetry.space_group_name_H-M   'P 1'
#
loop_
_entity.id
_entity.type
_entity.pdbx_description
1 polymer ?
#
loop_
_entity_poly.entity_id
_entity_poly.type
_entity_poly.pdbx_seq_one_letter_code
_entity_poly.pdbx_strand_id
1 'polypeptide(L)'
;MNNYPYIIAGLPDYILDFEKKDCDYKALRDSIFELCDPLDCRMIEWLELGFDEGNLCGHFYRACAKCKNSFIKDYFAFDFLLRNEKVAFLGKKSTDAEFEEKESLLKIFQNRNILERERQIDVIIWNKINELITYEVLSINIILAFLAKARIIARWNRLDRSTGEKLFRQFVTEVNDTYTASKNKTI
;
A
#
# COMPACT_ATOMS: atom_id res chain seq x y z
N MET A 1 -8.35 5.27 -23.61
CA MET A 1 -8.56 3.81 -23.49
C MET A 1 -7.74 3.39 -22.29
N ASN A 2 -8.35 2.81 -21.26
CA ASN A 2 -7.63 2.63 -20.00
C ASN A 2 -6.64 1.47 -20.14
N ASN A 3 -5.38 1.74 -19.89
CA ASN A 3 -4.27 0.79 -20.09
C ASN A 3 -4.17 -0.25 -18.96
N TYR A 4 -5.12 -0.29 -18.02
CA TYR A 4 -5.07 -1.18 -16.85
C TYR A 4 -4.87 -2.66 -17.19
N PRO A 5 -5.53 -3.26 -18.21
CA PRO A 5 -5.29 -4.65 -18.55
C PRO A 5 -3.83 -4.91 -18.95
N TYR A 6 -3.21 -3.98 -19.67
CA TYR A 6 -1.81 -4.08 -20.10
C TYR A 6 -0.84 -3.88 -18.93
N ILE A 7 -1.09 -2.87 -18.09
CA ILE A 7 -0.25 -2.59 -16.93
C ILE A 7 -0.31 -3.77 -15.95
N ILE A 8 -1.51 -4.27 -15.66
CA ILE A 8 -1.75 -5.36 -14.71
C ILE A 8 -1.15 -6.68 -15.23
N ALA A 9 -1.27 -6.95 -16.54
CA ALA A 9 -0.63 -8.11 -17.15
C ALA A 9 0.90 -8.06 -17.08
N GLY A 10 1.49 -6.85 -17.06
CA GLY A 10 2.94 -6.65 -16.92
C GLY A 10 3.47 -6.60 -15.49
N LEU A 11 2.62 -6.60 -14.45
CA LEU A 11 3.07 -6.57 -13.04
C LEU A 11 4.07 -7.67 -12.69
N PRO A 12 3.94 -8.93 -13.17
CA PRO A 12 4.96 -9.95 -12.96
C PRO A 12 6.34 -9.60 -13.54
N ASP A 13 6.41 -8.85 -14.63
CA ASP A 13 7.69 -8.41 -15.20
C ASP A 13 8.25 -7.23 -14.41
N TYR A 14 7.39 -6.25 -14.06
CA TYR A 14 7.78 -5.10 -13.26
C TYR A 14 8.31 -5.48 -11.88
N ILE A 15 7.74 -6.49 -11.23
CA ILE A 15 8.20 -6.95 -9.91
C ILE A 15 9.57 -7.65 -10.00
N LEU A 16 9.85 -8.40 -11.07
CA LEU A 16 11.15 -9.01 -11.29
C LEU A 16 12.23 -7.97 -11.58
N ASP A 17 11.90 -6.95 -12.38
CA ASP A 17 12.82 -5.84 -12.65
C ASP A 17 13.03 -4.96 -11.41
N PHE A 18 12.02 -4.82 -10.56
CA PHE A 18 12.13 -4.19 -9.25
C PHE A 18 13.14 -4.92 -8.35
N GLU A 19 13.14 -6.26 -8.32
CA GLU A 19 14.14 -7.03 -7.58
C GLU A 19 15.56 -6.84 -8.13
N LYS A 20 15.74 -6.93 -9.45
CA LYS A 20 17.04 -6.76 -10.11
C LYS A 20 17.65 -5.37 -9.86
N LYS A 21 16.81 -4.36 -9.67
CA LYS A 21 17.20 -2.98 -9.37
C LYS A 21 17.24 -2.69 -7.87
N ASP A 22 17.57 -3.69 -7.04
CA ASP A 22 17.68 -3.57 -5.58
C ASP A 22 16.42 -2.99 -4.90
N CYS A 23 15.24 -3.32 -5.41
CA CYS A 23 13.96 -2.78 -4.96
C CYS A 23 13.88 -1.23 -5.08
N ASP A 24 14.36 -0.66 -6.18
CA ASP A 24 14.20 0.77 -6.48
C ASP A 24 12.75 1.14 -6.79
N TYR A 25 12.07 1.64 -5.76
CA TYR A 25 10.68 2.07 -5.84
C TYR A 25 10.46 3.21 -6.83
N LYS A 26 11.42 4.14 -6.93
CA LYS A 26 11.27 5.31 -7.79
C LYS A 26 11.28 4.87 -9.25
N ALA A 27 12.24 4.05 -9.65
CA ALA A 27 12.30 3.52 -11.00
C ALA A 27 11.05 2.70 -11.38
N LEU A 28 10.52 1.90 -10.44
CA LEU A 28 9.29 1.14 -10.64
C LEU A 28 8.08 2.05 -10.86
N ARG A 29 7.87 3.02 -9.97
CA ARG A 29 6.77 3.99 -10.06
C ARG A 29 6.85 4.79 -11.35
N ASP A 30 8.02 5.29 -11.71
CA ASP A 30 8.20 6.13 -12.90
C ASP A 30 7.86 5.33 -14.18
N SER A 31 8.24 4.04 -14.23
CA SER A 31 7.85 3.12 -15.32
C SER A 31 6.33 2.95 -15.44
N ILE A 32 5.62 2.81 -14.30
CA ILE A 32 4.16 2.69 -14.29
C ILE A 32 3.51 4.02 -14.68
N PHE A 33 4.07 5.13 -14.22
CA PHE A 33 3.58 6.49 -14.48
C PHE A 33 3.56 6.81 -15.98
N GLU A 34 4.57 6.35 -16.74
CA GLU A 34 4.64 6.52 -18.20
C GLU A 34 3.51 5.81 -18.96
N LEU A 35 2.88 4.80 -18.36
CA LEU A 35 1.82 3.99 -18.98
C LEU A 35 0.40 4.45 -18.58
N CYS A 36 0.32 5.27 -17.53
CA CYS A 36 -0.92 5.79 -16.97
C CYS A 36 -1.45 6.99 -17.75
N ASP A 37 -2.76 7.21 -17.69
CA ASP A 37 -3.36 8.43 -18.22
C ASP A 37 -3.21 9.60 -17.20
N PRO A 38 -3.47 10.86 -17.60
CA PRO A 38 -3.29 11.99 -16.70
C PRO A 38 -4.16 11.96 -15.44
N LEU A 39 -5.28 11.25 -15.45
CA LEU A 39 -6.15 11.11 -14.28
C LEU A 39 -5.58 10.10 -13.29
N ASP A 40 -5.06 8.97 -13.79
CA ASP A 40 -4.38 7.94 -13.01
C ASP A 40 -3.07 8.46 -12.42
N CYS A 41 -2.29 9.20 -13.20
CA CYS A 41 -1.08 9.89 -12.73
C CYS A 41 -1.39 10.75 -11.50
N ARG A 42 -2.50 11.50 -11.50
CA ARG A 42 -2.92 12.27 -10.32
C ARG A 42 -3.24 11.38 -9.13
N MET A 43 -3.81 10.20 -9.33
CA MET A 43 -4.07 9.27 -8.21
C MET A 43 -2.77 8.73 -7.62
N ILE A 44 -1.77 8.46 -8.47
CA ILE A 44 -0.43 8.07 -8.03
C ILE A 44 0.21 9.23 -7.26
N GLU A 45 0.12 10.47 -7.74
CA GLU A 45 0.62 11.66 -7.04
C GLU A 45 -0.05 11.83 -5.65
N TRP A 46 -1.35 11.59 -5.53
CA TRP A 46 -2.05 11.60 -4.24
C TRP A 46 -1.51 10.54 -3.28
N LEU A 47 -1.23 9.34 -3.79
CA LEU A 47 -0.62 8.27 -3.01
C LEU A 47 0.79 8.67 -2.53
N GLU A 48 1.63 9.20 -3.42
CA GLU A 48 2.97 9.70 -3.10
C GLU A 48 2.95 10.83 -2.08
N LEU A 49 1.98 11.76 -2.20
CA LEU A 49 1.84 12.88 -1.28
C LEU A 49 1.61 12.37 0.15
N GLY A 50 0.76 11.35 0.32
CA GLY A 50 0.50 10.74 1.63
C GLY A 50 1.61 9.83 2.15
N PHE A 51 2.60 9.50 1.33
CA PHE A 51 3.78 8.76 1.74
C PHE A 51 4.87 9.64 2.35
N ASP A 52 4.80 10.94 2.12
CA ASP A 52 5.65 11.92 2.77
C ASP A 52 4.99 12.41 4.06
N GLU A 53 5.62 12.09 5.19
CA GLU A 53 5.14 12.46 6.52
C GLU A 53 4.97 13.97 6.71
N GLY A 54 5.73 14.79 5.96
CA GLY A 54 5.62 16.25 6.00
C GLY A 54 4.30 16.79 5.47
N ASN A 55 3.60 16.03 4.61
CA ASN A 55 2.33 16.44 4.01
C ASN A 55 1.12 15.97 4.81
N LEU A 56 1.32 15.07 5.79
CA LEU A 56 0.27 14.46 6.57
C LEU A 56 -0.28 15.44 7.61
N CYS A 57 -1.34 16.15 7.22
CA CYS A 57 -2.06 17.07 8.08
C CYS A 57 -3.58 16.86 7.98
N GLY A 58 -4.33 17.48 8.89
CA GLY A 58 -5.79 17.41 8.85
C GLY A 58 -6.42 17.99 7.57
N HIS A 59 -5.71 18.82 6.81
CA HIS A 59 -6.17 19.25 5.48
C HIS A 59 -6.02 18.13 4.44
N PHE A 60 -4.88 17.43 4.43
CA PHE A 60 -4.63 16.29 3.55
C PHE A 60 -5.70 15.20 3.72
N TYR A 61 -5.95 14.73 4.95
CA TYR A 61 -6.96 13.69 5.18
C TYR A 61 -8.38 14.14 4.80
N ARG A 62 -8.73 15.42 5.02
CA ARG A 62 -10.01 15.98 4.56
C ARG A 62 -10.11 16.07 3.04
N ALA A 63 -8.99 16.27 2.33
CA ALA A 63 -8.96 16.25 0.89
C ALA A 63 -9.10 14.81 0.35
N CYS A 64 -8.38 13.84 0.92
CA CYS A 64 -8.53 12.42 0.59
C CYS A 64 -9.96 11.91 0.80
N ALA A 65 -10.63 12.35 1.88
CA ALA A 65 -12.03 12.02 2.15
C ALA A 65 -13.01 12.49 1.04
N LYS A 66 -12.62 13.49 0.25
CA LYS A 66 -13.41 14.03 -0.88
C LYS A 66 -12.96 13.47 -2.23
N CYS A 67 -11.91 12.66 -2.28
CA CYS A 67 -11.46 12.03 -3.51
C CYS A 67 -12.52 11.07 -4.04
N LYS A 68 -12.71 11.07 -5.36
CA LYS A 68 -13.65 10.15 -6.03
C LYS A 68 -13.15 8.71 -6.04
N ASN A 69 -11.83 8.52 -6.02
CA ASN A 69 -11.21 7.21 -6.02
C ASN A 69 -11.39 6.54 -4.64
N SER A 70 -11.98 5.35 -4.62
CA SER A 70 -12.25 4.58 -3.40
C SER A 70 -10.97 4.21 -2.66
N PHE A 71 -9.95 3.72 -3.37
CA PHE A 71 -8.70 3.30 -2.77
C PHE A 71 -8.01 4.42 -2.00
N ILE A 72 -7.82 5.60 -2.60
CA ILE A 72 -7.19 6.76 -1.93
C ILE A 72 -7.98 7.17 -0.69
N LYS A 73 -9.31 7.24 -0.82
CA LYS A 73 -10.19 7.63 0.28
C LYS A 73 -10.10 6.65 1.44
N ASP A 74 -10.23 5.36 1.17
CA ASP A 74 -10.33 4.32 2.19
C ASP A 74 -8.95 3.98 2.79
N TYR A 75 -7.89 3.98 1.97
CA TYR A 75 -6.51 3.79 2.42
C TYR A 75 -6.07 4.91 3.37
N PHE A 76 -6.33 6.18 3.03
CA PHE A 76 -5.93 7.29 3.91
C PHE A 76 -6.87 7.50 5.10
N ALA A 77 -8.13 7.06 5.02
CA ALA A 77 -8.99 6.96 6.20
C ALA A 77 -8.43 5.93 7.20
N PHE A 78 -8.00 4.77 6.70
CA PHE A 78 -7.33 3.76 7.51
C PHE A 78 -5.99 4.27 8.08
N ASP A 79 -5.12 4.87 7.26
CA ASP A 79 -3.84 5.44 7.72
C ASP A 79 -4.03 6.49 8.83
N PHE A 80 -5.06 7.33 8.70
CA PHE A 80 -5.43 8.31 9.72
C PHE A 80 -5.79 7.64 11.06
N LEU A 81 -6.65 6.61 11.03
CA LEU A 81 -7.04 5.87 12.23
C LEU A 81 -5.83 5.17 12.88
N LEU A 82 -5.03 4.47 12.06
CA LEU A 82 -3.81 3.80 12.49
C LEU A 82 -2.85 4.75 13.20
N ARG A 83 -2.60 5.93 12.62
CA ARG A 83 -1.71 6.95 13.21
C ARG A 83 -2.28 7.54 14.49
N ASN A 84 -3.59 7.82 14.52
CA ASN A 84 -4.23 8.31 15.73
C ASN A 84 -4.12 7.31 16.87
N GLU A 85 -4.31 6.01 16.62
CA GLU A 85 -4.10 4.99 17.64
C GLU A 85 -2.64 4.91 18.10
N LYS A 86 -1.67 5.03 17.17
CA LYS A 86 -0.25 5.09 17.53
C LYS A 86 0.04 6.28 18.46
N VAL A 87 -0.49 7.46 18.15
CA VAL A 87 -0.34 8.67 18.97
C VAL A 87 -1.06 8.52 20.31
N ALA A 88 -2.28 7.98 20.33
CA ALA A 88 -3.06 7.76 21.54
C ALA A 88 -2.34 6.81 22.49
N PHE A 89 -1.81 5.69 21.97
CA PHE A 89 -1.00 4.75 22.74
C PHE A 89 0.24 5.42 23.36
N LEU A 90 1.01 6.17 22.56
CA LEU A 90 2.19 6.90 23.05
C LEU A 90 1.82 7.96 24.11
N GLY A 91 0.69 8.64 23.92
CA GLY A 91 0.14 9.61 24.85
C GLY A 91 -0.58 9.03 26.05
N LYS A 92 -0.67 7.68 26.16
CA LYS A 92 -1.47 6.96 27.18
C LYS A 92 -2.92 7.44 27.25
N LYS A 93 -3.50 7.75 26.09
CA LYS A 93 -4.90 8.13 25.91
C LYS A 93 -5.66 6.99 25.23
N SER A 94 -6.96 6.93 25.47
CA SER A 94 -7.88 6.12 24.67
C SER A 94 -8.55 7.00 23.62
N THR A 95 -8.67 6.49 22.40
CA THR A 95 -9.54 7.05 21.37
C THR A 95 -10.90 6.33 21.42
N ASP A 96 -12.00 7.03 21.22
CA ASP A 96 -13.34 6.40 21.09
C ASP A 96 -13.69 6.09 19.62
N ALA A 97 -12.79 6.36 18.69
CA ALA A 97 -13.00 6.10 17.27
C ALA A 97 -13.18 4.60 17.01
N GLU A 98 -14.16 4.29 16.16
CA GLU A 98 -14.38 2.94 15.64
C GLU A 98 -13.23 2.60 14.67
N PHE A 99 -12.49 1.55 15.01
CA PHE A 99 -11.39 1.08 14.21
C PHE A 99 -11.26 -0.43 14.38
N GLU A 100 -11.48 -1.16 13.29
CA GLU A 100 -11.59 -2.62 13.27
C GLU A 100 -10.31 -3.29 13.80
N GLU A 101 -9.15 -2.78 13.41
CA GLU A 101 -7.85 -3.37 13.72
C GLU A 101 -7.30 -2.95 15.09
N LYS A 102 -8.06 -2.16 15.87
CA LYS A 102 -7.61 -1.54 17.12
C LYS A 102 -7.12 -2.54 18.16
N GLU A 103 -7.86 -3.62 18.43
CA GLU A 103 -7.46 -4.61 19.42
C GLU A 103 -6.15 -5.31 19.05
N SER A 104 -6.00 -5.64 17.77
CA SER A 104 -4.77 -6.22 17.21
C SER A 104 -3.60 -5.25 17.35
N LEU A 105 -3.81 -3.97 17.04
CA LEU A 105 -2.79 -2.93 17.18
C LEU A 105 -2.34 -2.70 18.62
N LEU A 106 -3.27 -2.70 19.58
CA LEU A 106 -2.93 -2.54 20.99
C LEU A 106 -2.01 -3.67 21.49
N LYS A 107 -2.23 -4.91 21.02
CA LYS A 107 -1.32 -6.04 21.32
C LYS A 107 0.06 -5.82 20.69
N ILE A 108 0.12 -5.34 19.45
CA ILE A 108 1.37 -5.05 18.74
C ILE A 108 2.17 -3.95 19.46
N PHE A 109 1.49 -2.89 19.90
CA PHE A 109 2.15 -1.77 20.58
C PHE A 109 2.78 -2.14 21.93
N GLN A 110 2.30 -3.21 22.58
CA GLN A 110 2.91 -3.72 23.81
C GLN A 110 4.24 -4.46 23.56
N ASN A 111 4.52 -4.87 22.32
CA ASN A 111 5.77 -5.52 21.96
C ASN A 111 6.96 -4.58 22.17
N ARG A 112 7.97 -5.01 22.93
CA ARG A 112 9.16 -4.20 23.23
C ARG A 112 10.11 -4.06 22.04
N ASN A 113 10.10 -5.01 21.11
CA ASN A 113 10.94 -4.95 19.92
C ASN A 113 10.31 -3.99 18.91
N ILE A 114 10.98 -2.85 18.68
CA ILE A 114 10.51 -1.79 17.79
C ILE A 114 10.44 -2.27 16.34
N LEU A 115 11.44 -3.03 15.86
CA LEU A 115 11.45 -3.55 14.50
C LEU A 115 10.28 -4.51 14.28
N GLU A 116 10.08 -5.42 15.24
CA GLU A 116 8.98 -6.38 15.16
C GLU A 116 7.62 -5.68 15.22
N ARG A 117 7.50 -4.60 15.99
CA ARG A 117 6.29 -3.78 16.05
C ARG A 117 5.99 -3.13 14.70
N GLU A 118 6.95 -2.45 14.09
CA GLU A 118 6.77 -1.83 12.77
C GLU A 118 6.46 -2.88 11.70
N ARG A 119 7.10 -4.07 11.77
CA ARG A 119 6.81 -5.19 10.87
C ARG A 119 5.36 -5.66 11.00
N GLN A 120 4.86 -5.81 12.22
CA GLN A 120 3.48 -6.22 12.46
C GLN A 120 2.46 -5.15 12.05
N ILE A 121 2.80 -3.87 12.20
CA ILE A 121 2.00 -2.75 11.67
C ILE A 121 1.93 -2.84 10.14
N ASP A 122 3.04 -3.10 9.45
CA ASP A 122 3.04 -3.25 8.00
C ASP A 122 2.24 -4.45 7.52
N VAL A 123 2.21 -5.54 8.29
CA VAL A 123 1.33 -6.68 7.99
C VAL A 123 -0.14 -6.25 8.04
N ILE A 124 -0.55 -5.43 9.01
CA ILE A 124 -1.91 -4.89 9.05
C ILE A 124 -2.17 -3.97 7.85
N ILE A 125 -1.24 -3.08 7.51
CA ILE A 125 -1.36 -2.22 6.32
C ILE A 125 -1.50 -3.07 5.05
N TRP A 126 -0.70 -4.13 4.92
CA TRP A 126 -0.72 -5.04 3.78
C TRP A 126 -2.06 -5.77 3.64
N ASN A 127 -2.58 -6.28 4.76
CA ASN A 127 -3.89 -6.93 4.80
C ASN A 127 -5.00 -5.95 4.43
N LYS A 128 -4.91 -4.70 4.91
CA LYS A 128 -5.88 -3.67 4.53
C LYS A 128 -5.84 -3.37 3.05
N ILE A 129 -4.65 -3.26 2.46
CA ILE A 129 -4.50 -3.07 1.01
C ILE A 129 -5.18 -4.23 0.25
N ASN A 130 -5.03 -5.48 0.71
CA ASN A 130 -5.71 -6.63 0.12
C ASN A 130 -7.24 -6.52 0.21
N GLU A 131 -7.77 -6.18 1.39
CA GLU A 131 -9.22 -5.98 1.58
C GLU A 131 -9.77 -4.94 0.59
N LEU A 132 -9.10 -3.79 0.47
CA LEU A 132 -9.52 -2.70 -0.41
C LEU A 132 -9.60 -3.08 -1.89
N ILE A 133 -8.83 -4.07 -2.33
CA ILE A 133 -8.82 -4.52 -3.74
C ILE A 133 -9.54 -5.85 -3.96
N THR A 134 -10.14 -6.46 -2.93
CA THR A 134 -10.73 -7.81 -3.02
C THR A 134 -11.74 -7.96 -4.16
N TYR A 135 -12.54 -6.93 -4.39
CA TYR A 135 -13.59 -6.91 -5.42
C TYR A 135 -13.21 -6.10 -6.67
N GLU A 136 -11.99 -5.58 -6.72
CA GLU A 136 -11.52 -4.77 -7.84
C GLU A 136 -11.13 -5.67 -9.02
N VAL A 137 -11.43 -5.22 -10.24
CA VAL A 137 -11.06 -5.91 -11.47
C VAL A 137 -10.48 -4.90 -12.44
N LEU A 138 -9.24 -5.14 -12.87
CA LEU A 138 -8.54 -4.37 -13.89
C LEU A 138 -8.68 -2.85 -13.74
N SER A 139 -8.46 -2.34 -12.53
CA SER A 139 -8.66 -0.93 -12.18
C SER A 139 -7.38 -0.27 -11.67
N ILE A 140 -7.36 1.06 -11.66
CA ILE A 140 -6.30 1.87 -11.05
C ILE A 140 -6.05 1.49 -9.57
N ASN A 141 -7.07 1.01 -8.85
CA ASN A 141 -6.95 0.62 -7.45
C ASN A 141 -5.96 -0.55 -7.26
N ILE A 142 -5.90 -1.48 -8.22
CA ILE A 142 -4.91 -2.58 -8.21
C ILE A 142 -3.50 -2.04 -8.38
N ILE A 143 -3.31 -1.04 -9.25
CA ILE A 143 -2.01 -0.40 -9.49
C ILE A 143 -1.58 0.40 -8.26
N LEU A 144 -2.48 1.15 -7.62
CA LEU A 144 -2.20 1.89 -6.39
C LEU A 144 -1.84 0.94 -5.23
N ALA A 145 -2.57 -0.18 -5.10
CA ALA A 145 -2.25 -1.22 -4.14
C ALA A 145 -0.87 -1.85 -4.38
N PHE A 146 -0.54 -2.13 -5.64
CA PHE A 146 0.76 -2.63 -6.04
C PHE A 146 1.88 -1.65 -5.66
N LEU A 147 1.73 -0.35 -5.96
CA LEU A 147 2.70 0.69 -5.60
C LEU A 147 2.85 0.83 -4.08
N ALA A 148 1.74 0.79 -3.32
CA ALA A 148 1.79 0.88 -1.87
C ALA A 148 2.57 -0.30 -1.24
N LYS A 149 2.36 -1.52 -1.73
CA LYS A 149 3.11 -2.71 -1.31
C LYS A 149 4.58 -2.68 -1.71
N ALA A 150 4.87 -2.27 -2.95
CA ALA A 150 6.24 -2.12 -3.43
C ALA A 150 7.04 -1.13 -2.57
N ARG A 151 6.41 -0.05 -2.12
CA ARG A 151 7.02 0.90 -1.19
C ARG A 151 7.35 0.29 0.17
N ILE A 152 6.45 -0.54 0.74
CA ILE A 152 6.72 -1.26 2.00
C ILE A 152 7.96 -2.14 1.84
N ILE A 153 8.05 -2.90 0.73
CA ILE A 153 9.21 -3.73 0.43
C ILE A 153 10.48 -2.90 0.29
N ALA A 154 10.44 -1.81 -0.48
CA ALA A 154 11.61 -0.93 -0.65
C ALA A 154 12.10 -0.36 0.68
N ARG A 155 11.19 -0.04 1.61
CA ARG A 155 11.54 0.40 2.96
C ARG A 155 12.23 -0.71 3.74
N TRP A 156 11.68 -1.92 3.75
CA TRP A 156 12.29 -3.06 4.44
C TRP A 156 13.59 -3.52 3.82
N ASN A 157 13.74 -3.49 2.50
CA ASN A 157 14.98 -3.85 1.83
C ASN A 157 16.15 -2.95 2.27
N ARG A 158 15.88 -1.67 2.56
CA ARG A 158 16.87 -0.73 3.09
C ARG A 158 17.18 -0.92 4.58
N LEU A 159 16.22 -1.39 5.37
CA LEU A 159 16.35 -1.55 6.82
C LEU A 159 16.87 -2.93 7.23
N ASP A 160 16.28 -3.99 6.67
CA ASP A 160 16.63 -5.39 6.86
C ASP A 160 16.32 -6.17 5.57
N ARG A 161 17.39 -6.44 4.80
CA ARG A 161 17.32 -7.18 3.54
C ARG A 161 16.61 -8.53 3.67
N SER A 162 16.78 -9.24 4.79
CA SER A 162 16.17 -10.56 4.96
C SER A 162 14.65 -10.50 5.09
N THR A 163 14.13 -9.46 5.76
CA THR A 163 12.68 -9.20 5.84
C THR A 163 12.16 -8.67 4.51
N GLY A 164 12.92 -7.79 3.84
CA GLY A 164 12.59 -7.30 2.49
C GLY A 164 12.42 -8.45 1.48
N GLU A 165 13.35 -9.41 1.44
CA GLU A 165 13.28 -10.57 0.57
C GLU A 165 12.08 -11.47 0.86
N LYS A 166 11.69 -11.65 2.13
CA LYS A 166 10.49 -12.42 2.50
C LYS A 166 9.21 -11.74 2.01
N LEU A 167 9.08 -10.44 2.25
CA LEU A 167 7.94 -9.65 1.79
C LEU A 167 7.87 -9.64 0.26
N PHE A 168 9.02 -9.55 -0.41
CA PHE A 168 9.11 -9.63 -1.86
C PHE A 168 8.57 -10.97 -2.40
N ARG A 169 8.99 -12.11 -1.83
CA ARG A 169 8.50 -13.44 -2.26
C ARG A 169 6.98 -13.57 -2.08
N GLN A 170 6.44 -13.06 -0.98
CA GLN A 170 5.00 -13.00 -0.77
C GLN A 170 4.33 -12.16 -1.87
N PHE A 171 4.89 -10.99 -2.17
CA PHE A 171 4.35 -10.09 -3.17
C PHE A 171 4.36 -10.67 -4.59
N VAL A 172 5.44 -11.34 -4.98
CA VAL A 172 5.50 -12.09 -6.26
C VAL A 172 4.40 -13.14 -6.35
N THR A 173 4.15 -13.86 -5.26
CA THR A 173 3.10 -14.89 -5.22
C THR A 173 1.73 -14.25 -5.43
N GLU A 174 1.42 -13.18 -4.68
CA GLU A 174 0.15 -12.45 -4.81
C GLU A 174 -0.08 -11.84 -6.21
N VAL A 175 0.98 -11.29 -6.82
CA VAL A 175 0.91 -10.72 -8.17
C VAL A 175 0.64 -11.81 -9.22
N ASN A 176 1.29 -12.96 -9.10
CA ASN A 176 1.07 -14.11 -9.99
C ASN A 176 -0.34 -14.72 -9.82
N ASP A 177 -0.85 -14.78 -8.60
CA ASP A 177 -2.21 -15.24 -8.33
C ASP A 177 -3.25 -14.28 -8.92
N THR A 178 -3.03 -12.98 -8.77
CA THR A 178 -3.89 -11.94 -9.36
C THR A 178 -3.88 -12.02 -10.89
N TYR A 179 -2.70 -12.22 -11.49
CA TYR A 179 -2.56 -12.44 -12.93
C TYR A 179 -3.33 -13.69 -13.39
N THR A 180 -3.18 -14.81 -12.70
CA THR A 180 -3.86 -16.07 -13.04
C THR A 180 -5.37 -15.95 -12.90
N ALA A 181 -5.85 -15.27 -11.85
CA ALA A 181 -7.25 -14.99 -11.64
C ALA A 181 -7.84 -14.08 -12.73
N SER A 182 -7.08 -13.09 -13.22
CA SER A 182 -7.51 -12.22 -14.32
C SER A 182 -7.68 -12.97 -15.65
N LYS A 183 -6.80 -13.94 -15.94
CA LYS A 183 -6.91 -14.83 -17.11
C LYS A 183 -8.20 -15.65 -17.08
N ASN A 184 -8.53 -16.21 -15.91
CA ASN A 184 -9.68 -17.11 -15.77
C ASN A 184 -11.04 -16.38 -15.81
N LYS A 185 -11.09 -15.07 -15.51
CA LYS A 185 -12.32 -14.26 -15.58
C LYS A 185 -12.64 -13.74 -16.99
N THR A 186 -11.77 -13.98 -17.97
CA THR A 186 -11.90 -13.48 -19.36
C THR A 186 -12.36 -14.58 -20.33
N ILE A 187 -12.77 -15.75 -19.82
CA ILE A 187 -13.32 -16.90 -20.58
C ILE A 187 -14.75 -17.12 -20.09
#